data_AF-A0A8T1TRD5-F1
#
_entry.id   AF-A0A8T1TRD5-F1
#
_cell.length_a   1.000
_cell.length_b   1.000
_cell.length_c   1.000
_cell.angle_alpha   90.00
_cell.angle_beta   90.00
_cell.angle_gamma   90.00
#
_symmetry.space_group_name_H-M   'P 1'
#
loop_
_entity.id
_entity.type
_entity.pdbx_description
1 polymer ?
#
loop_
_entity_poly.entity_id
_entity_poly.type
_entity_poly.pdbx_seq_one_letter_code
_entity_poly.pdbx_strand_id
1 'polypeptide(L)'
;MTSDEYAKMLINKVFPAIQGVWPGCKRRYIRVQHDNASQHAAAARPIVLQTAKEVGWDIRMEFQPPKSPDMNILDLGIFNSIQSMQYRQPTHDVDGLIGAVMATFQMLPRRTLDK
;
A
#
# COMPACT_ATOMS: atom_id res chain seq x y z
N MET A 1 5.29 -2.87 13.65
CA MET A 1 6.18 -2.20 12.69
C MET A 1 6.62 -0.86 13.26
N THR A 2 7.91 -0.57 13.23
CA THR A 2 8.52 0.69 13.67
C THR A 2 8.60 1.70 12.52
N SER A 3 8.86 2.97 12.84
CA SER A 3 9.11 4.02 11.85
C SER A 3 10.27 3.69 10.90
N ASP A 4 11.31 3.01 11.40
CA ASP A 4 12.48 2.63 10.60
C ASP A 4 12.17 1.46 9.67
N GLU A 5 11.44 0.46 10.15
CA GLU A 5 10.94 -0.63 9.32
C GLU A 5 10.01 -0.12 8.22
N TYR A 6 9.14 0.85 8.55
CA TYR A 6 8.25 1.48 7.57
C TYR A 6 9.03 2.21 6.48
N ALA A 7 10.01 3.04 6.85
CA ALA A 7 10.87 3.73 5.88
C ALA A 7 11.62 2.73 4.97
N LYS A 8 12.17 1.65 5.56
CA LYS A 8 12.82 0.57 4.80
C LYS A 8 11.85 -0.13 3.85
N MET A 9 10.60 -0.33 4.24
CA MET A 9 9.58 -0.93 3.37
C MET A 9 9.26 -0.02 2.18
N LEU A 10 9.09 1.28 2.41
CA LEU A 10 8.84 2.26 1.35
C LEU A 10 9.95 2.23 0.30
N ILE A 11 11.19 2.35 0.75
CA ILE A 11 12.39 2.40 -0.09
C ILE A 11 12.62 1.08 -0.84
N ASN A 12 12.59 -0.05 -0.13
CA ASN A 12 13.05 -1.32 -0.70
C ASN A 12 11.95 -2.15 -1.37
N LYS A 13 10.68 -1.86 -1.10
CA LYS A 13 9.55 -2.69 -1.55
C LYS A 13 8.50 -1.86 -2.28
N VAL A 14 7.97 -0.81 -1.66
CA VAL A 14 6.81 -0.08 -2.19
C VAL A 14 7.18 0.73 -3.43
N PHE A 15 8.19 1.60 -3.37
CA PHE A 15 8.57 2.41 -4.53
C PHE A 15 9.01 1.55 -5.72
N PRO A 16 9.87 0.53 -5.57
CA PRO A 16 10.20 -0.36 -6.69
C PRO A 16 8.99 -1.08 -7.28
N ALA A 17 8.04 -1.52 -6.44
CA ALA A 17 6.83 -2.16 -6.92
C ALA A 17 5.96 -1.21 -7.74
N ILE A 18 5.76 0.03 -7.26
CA ILE A 18 5.05 1.08 -8.03
C ILE A 18 5.74 1.29 -9.37
N GLN A 19 7.05 1.50 -9.38
CA GLN A 19 7.81 1.73 -10.61
C GLN A 19 7.71 0.56 -11.60
N GLY A 20 7.61 -0.67 -11.11
CA GLY A 20 7.50 -1.88 -11.94
C GLY A 20 6.11 -2.11 -12.54
N VAL A 21 5.04 -1.62 -11.92
CA VAL A 21 3.65 -1.88 -12.36
C VAL A 21 2.88 -0.63 -12.78
N TRP A 22 3.44 0.58 -12.60
CA TRP A 22 2.76 1.83 -12.90
C TRP A 22 2.45 1.95 -14.40
N PRO A 23 1.17 2.04 -14.80
CA PRO A 23 0.79 2.06 -16.22
C PRO A 23 0.96 3.44 -16.87
N GLY A 24 1.11 4.49 -16.07
CA GLY A 24 1.13 5.88 -16.53
C GLY A 24 2.52 6.38 -16.93
N CYS A 25 2.55 7.55 -17.59
CA CYS A 25 3.80 8.23 -17.92
C CYS A 25 4.54 8.68 -16.64
N LYS A 26 5.86 8.45 -16.60
CA LYS A 26 6.77 8.92 -15.53
C LYS A 26 6.77 10.43 -15.30
N ARG A 27 6.23 11.21 -16.25
CA ARG A 27 6.21 12.69 -16.21
C ARG A 27 5.20 13.30 -15.25
N ARG A 28 4.23 12.54 -14.74
CA ARG A 28 3.27 13.02 -13.72
C ARG A 28 3.66 12.49 -12.36
N TYR A 29 3.50 13.32 -11.33
CA TYR A 29 3.71 12.86 -9.96
C TYR A 29 2.65 11.81 -9.59
N ILE A 30 3.06 10.83 -8.79
CA ILE A 30 2.23 9.74 -8.30
C ILE A 30 1.90 10.05 -6.85
N ARG A 31 0.61 10.09 -6.52
CA ARG A 31 0.16 10.26 -5.13
C ARG A 31 -0.04 8.88 -4.51
N VAL A 32 0.57 8.66 -3.36
CA VAL A 32 0.42 7.44 -2.56
C VAL A 32 -0.19 7.84 -1.24
N GLN A 33 -1.45 7.49 -1.05
CA GLN A 33 -2.16 7.77 0.19
C GLN A 33 -1.80 6.73 1.26
N HIS A 34 -1.69 7.17 2.51
CA HIS A 34 -1.61 6.32 3.69
C HIS A 34 -2.33 6.95 4.89
N ASP A 35 -2.62 6.18 5.93
CA ASP A 35 -3.19 6.71 7.17
C ASP A 35 -2.16 7.56 7.96
N ASN A 36 -2.64 8.25 8.99
CA ASN A 36 -1.82 9.12 9.83
C ASN A 36 -1.28 8.41 11.09
N ALA A 37 -0.96 7.12 11.02
CA ALA A 37 -0.28 6.42 12.12
C ALA A 37 1.06 7.10 12.46
N SER A 38 1.45 7.14 13.73
CA SER A 38 2.63 7.89 14.17
C SER A 38 3.92 7.44 13.48
N GLN A 39 4.02 6.16 13.14
CA GLN A 39 5.16 5.57 12.44
C GLN A 39 5.25 6.04 10.98
N HIS A 40 4.13 6.44 10.36
CA HIS A 40 4.08 6.90 8.98
C HIS A 40 4.69 8.29 8.79
N ALA A 41 4.93 9.05 9.86
CA ALA A 41 5.75 10.27 9.81
C ALA A 41 7.16 10.00 9.22
N ALA A 42 7.62 8.75 9.25
CA ALA A 42 8.87 8.35 8.59
C ALA A 42 8.87 8.57 7.06
N ALA A 43 7.71 8.64 6.42
CA ALA A 43 7.57 8.97 5.01
C ALA A 43 8.10 10.37 4.65
N ALA A 44 8.10 11.29 5.62
CA ALA A 44 8.62 12.65 5.45
C ALA A 44 10.14 12.75 5.66
N ARG A 45 10.83 11.64 5.95
CA ARG A 45 12.29 11.66 6.16
C ARG A 45 13.01 11.95 4.85
N PRO A 46 14.13 12.70 4.88
CA PRO A 46 14.86 13.11 3.67
C PRO A 46 15.23 11.93 2.75
N ILE A 47 15.71 10.82 3.32
CA ILE A 47 16.08 9.63 2.55
C ILE A 47 14.90 9.03 1.78
N VAL A 48 13.71 8.99 2.40
CA VAL A 48 12.50 8.46 1.76
C VAL A 48 12.05 9.41 0.64
N LEU A 49 12.03 10.72 0.91
CA LEU A 49 11.65 11.73 -0.08
C LEU A 49 12.62 11.79 -1.27
N GLN A 50 13.91 11.58 -1.03
CA GLN A 50 14.92 11.54 -2.08
C GLN A 50 14.71 10.32 -2.97
N THR A 51 14.60 9.12 -2.39
CA THR A 51 14.36 7.89 -3.15
C THR A 51 13.04 7.92 -3.92
N ALA A 52 12.00 8.52 -3.35
CA ALA A 52 10.71 8.70 -4.02
C ALA A 52 10.80 9.56 -5.30
N LYS A 53 11.84 10.39 -5.43
CA LYS A 53 12.09 11.29 -6.57
C LYS A 53 13.20 10.82 -7.52
N GLU A 54 13.77 9.65 -7.30
CA GLU A 54 14.89 9.15 -8.08
C GLU A 54 14.47 8.72 -9.51
N VAL A 55 15.40 8.84 -10.47
CA VAL A 55 15.30 8.27 -11.84
C VAL A 55 14.03 8.69 -12.62
N GLY A 56 13.66 9.98 -12.51
CA GLY A 56 12.56 10.55 -13.28
C GLY A 56 11.16 10.19 -12.75
N TRP A 57 11.07 9.66 -11.54
CA TRP A 57 9.83 9.48 -10.81
C TRP A 57 9.61 10.67 -9.85
N ASP A 58 8.35 10.98 -9.54
CA ASP A 58 7.98 11.93 -8.48
C ASP A 58 6.84 11.29 -7.67
N ILE A 59 7.20 10.40 -6.74
CA ILE A 59 6.24 9.75 -5.84
C ILE A 59 6.06 10.62 -4.60
N ARG A 60 4.82 10.96 -4.27
CA ARG A 60 4.45 11.83 -3.16
C ARG A 60 3.54 11.08 -2.20
N MET A 61 3.99 10.95 -0.96
CA MET A 61 3.21 10.37 0.12
C MET A 61 2.21 11.41 0.62
N GLU A 62 0.93 11.04 0.71
CA GLU A 62 -0.16 11.90 1.16
C GLU A 62 -0.84 11.29 2.38
N PHE A 63 -0.85 12.05 3.49
CA PHE A 63 -1.53 11.65 4.72
C PHE A 63 -3.03 11.84 4.59
N GLN A 64 -3.77 10.81 4.97
CA GLN A 64 -5.22 10.91 5.13
C GLN A 64 -5.58 11.88 6.27
N PRO A 65 -6.71 12.61 6.17
CA PRO A 65 -7.26 13.34 7.31
C PRO A 65 -7.44 12.45 8.55
N PRO A 66 -7.18 12.97 9.76
CA PRO A 66 -7.31 12.17 10.98
C PRO A 66 -8.71 11.56 11.15
N LYS A 67 -8.77 10.30 11.61
CA LYS A 67 -10.02 9.57 11.93
C LYS A 67 -11.00 9.44 10.76
N SER A 68 -10.51 9.36 9.53
CA SER A 68 -11.34 9.30 8.32
C SER A 68 -11.16 7.97 7.57
N PRO A 69 -11.47 6.80 8.18
CA PRO A 69 -11.27 5.49 7.54
C PRO A 69 -12.08 5.32 6.25
N ASP A 70 -13.14 6.10 6.08
CA ASP A 70 -13.97 6.22 4.87
C ASP A 70 -13.24 6.89 3.70
N MET A 71 -12.06 7.49 3.91
CA MET A 71 -11.28 8.12 2.85
C MET A 71 -10.15 7.24 2.31
N ASN A 72 -10.07 5.96 2.70
CA ASN A 72 -9.04 5.02 2.24
C ASN A 72 -9.70 3.86 1.47
N ILE A 73 -9.48 3.83 0.16
CA ILE A 73 -10.03 2.78 -0.72
C ILE A 73 -9.52 1.37 -0.35
N LEU A 74 -8.33 1.26 0.25
CA LEU A 74 -7.79 -0.03 0.69
C LEU A 74 -8.61 -0.59 1.86
N ASP A 75 -8.96 0.24 2.83
CA ASP A 75 -9.79 -0.16 3.99
C ASP A 75 -11.22 -0.47 3.54
N LEU A 76 -11.82 0.38 2.70
CA LEU A 76 -13.20 0.20 2.25
C LEU A 76 -13.38 -0.98 1.28
N GLY A 77 -12.42 -1.21 0.39
CA GLY A 77 -12.54 -2.19 -0.69
C GLY A 77 -11.70 -3.43 -0.46
N ILE A 78 -10.38 -3.30 -0.57
CA ILE A 78 -9.47 -4.45 -0.68
C ILE A 78 -9.43 -5.25 0.63
N PHE A 79 -9.16 -4.61 1.77
CA PHE A 79 -9.01 -5.32 3.04
C PHE A 79 -10.32 -5.95 3.49
N ASN A 80 -11.44 -5.24 3.33
CA ASN A 80 -12.77 -5.81 3.56
C ASN A 80 -13.03 -7.07 2.71
N SER A 81 -12.64 -7.04 1.42
CA SER A 81 -12.81 -8.19 0.53
C SER A 81 -11.91 -9.37 0.91
N ILE A 82 -10.64 -9.09 1.24
CA ILE A 82 -9.68 -10.11 1.70
C ILE A 82 -10.17 -10.75 2.99
N GLN A 83 -10.60 -9.94 3.96
CA GLN A 83 -11.09 -10.44 5.24
C GLN A 83 -12.36 -11.29 5.07
N SER A 84 -13.32 -10.86 4.23
CA SER A 84 -14.52 -11.63 3.94
C SER A 84 -14.21 -13.01 3.36
N MET A 85 -13.23 -13.11 2.48
CA MET A 85 -12.79 -14.37 1.89
C MET A 85 -12.01 -15.24 2.87
N GLN A 86 -11.14 -14.63 3.70
CA GLN A 86 -10.42 -15.32 4.76
C GLN A 86 -11.38 -15.93 5.80
N TYR A 87 -12.47 -15.24 6.16
CA TYR A 87 -13.51 -15.81 7.04
C TYR A 87 -14.19 -17.07 6.48
N ARG A 88 -14.18 -17.25 5.16
CA ARG A 88 -14.78 -18.41 4.48
C ARG A 88 -13.79 -19.54 4.24
N GLN A 89 -12.50 -19.33 4.51
CA GLN A 89 -11.44 -20.33 4.37
C GLN A 89 -10.89 -20.68 5.76
N PRO A 90 -11.07 -21.92 6.24
CA PRO A 90 -10.46 -22.34 7.50
C PRO A 90 -8.93 -22.36 7.33
N THR A 91 -8.24 -21.49 8.06
CA THR A 91 -6.78 -21.41 8.14
C THR A 91 -6.36 -21.80 9.54
N HIS A 92 -5.46 -22.78 9.67
CA HIS A 92 -5.08 -23.36 10.98
C HIS A 92 -3.68 -22.93 11.45
N ASP A 93 -2.94 -22.23 10.61
CA ASP A 93 -1.61 -21.71 10.86
C ASP A 93 -1.36 -20.40 10.09
N VAL A 94 -0.21 -19.79 10.36
CA VAL A 94 0.20 -18.53 9.73
C VAL A 94 0.44 -18.72 8.23
N ASP A 95 1.03 -19.84 7.81
CA ASP A 95 1.31 -20.11 6.40
C ASP A 95 0.02 -20.27 5.58
N GLY A 96 -0.98 -20.96 6.13
CA GLY A 96 -2.31 -21.07 5.55
C GLY A 96 -3.02 -19.72 5.47
N LEU A 97 -2.87 -18.87 6.48
CA LEU A 97 -3.39 -17.50 6.44
C LEU A 97 -2.73 -16.66 5.33
N ILE A 98 -1.40 -16.72 5.20
CA ILE A 98 -0.66 -16.04 4.13
C ILE A 98 -1.14 -16.54 2.76
N GLY A 99 -1.27 -17.86 2.60
CA GLY A 99 -1.77 -18.47 1.37
C GLY A 99 -3.17 -18.00 0.99
N ALA A 100 -4.10 -17.97 1.94
CA ALA A 100 -5.47 -17.51 1.74
C ALA A 100 -5.53 -16.02 1.32
N VAL A 101 -4.73 -15.17 1.97
CA VAL A 101 -4.62 -13.74 1.63
C VAL A 101 -4.05 -13.54 0.23
N MET A 102 -2.96 -14.25 -0.12
CA MET A 102 -2.33 -14.16 -1.44
C MET A 102 -3.26 -14.65 -2.56
N ALA A 103 -3.94 -15.78 -2.35
CA ALA A 103 -4.92 -16.31 -3.30
C ALA A 103 -6.07 -15.31 -3.51
N THR A 104 -6.60 -14.75 -2.42
CA THR A 104 -7.66 -13.74 -2.52
C THR A 104 -7.20 -12.50 -3.28
N PHE A 105 -6.02 -11.98 -2.97
CA PHE A 105 -5.45 -10.83 -3.67
C PHE A 105 -5.32 -11.07 -5.18
N GLN A 106 -4.90 -12.28 -5.59
CA GLN A 106 -4.82 -12.65 -7.01
C GLN A 106 -6.19 -12.79 -7.69
N MET A 107 -7.22 -13.21 -6.95
CA MET A 107 -8.58 -13.37 -7.46
C MET A 107 -9.34 -12.04 -7.56
N LEU A 108 -8.92 -10.99 -6.85
CA LEU A 108 -9.58 -9.68 -6.90
C LEU A 108 -9.42 -9.06 -8.30
N PRO A 109 -10.54 -8.80 -9.02
CA PRO A 109 -10.45 -8.19 -10.34
C PRO A 109 -9.86 -6.78 -10.23
N ARG A 110 -8.90 -6.44 -11.10
CA ARG A 110 -8.29 -5.09 -11.16
C ARG A 110 -9.35 -3.97 -11.29
N ARG A 111 -10.45 -4.25 -11.99
CA ARG A 111 -11.60 -3.33 -12.17
C ARG A 111 -12.33 -2.96 -10.88
N THR A 112 -12.14 -3.72 -9.79
CA THR A 112 -12.76 -3.42 -8.49
C THR A 112 -12.18 -2.14 -7.86
N LEU A 113 -11.02 -1.68 -8.35
CA LEU A 113 -10.32 -0.48 -7.86
C LEU A 113 -10.62 0.80 -8.66
N ASP A 114 -11.33 0.70 -9.78
CA ASP A 114 -11.64 1.82 -10.69
C ASP A 114 -12.99 2.51 -10.37
N LYS A 115 -13.47 2.41 -9.12
CA LYS A 115 -14.75 3.03 -8.72
C LYS A 115 -14.58 4.42 -8.15
#